data_AF-A0AAU9G8M9-F1
#
_entry.id   AF-A0AAU9G8M9-F1
#
_cell.length_a   1.000
_cell.length_b   1.000
_cell.length_c   1.000
_cell.angle_alpha   90.00
_cell.angle_beta   90.00
_cell.angle_gamma   90.00
#
_symmetry.space_group_name_H-M   'P 1'
#
loop_
_entity.id
_entity.type
_entity.pdbx_description
1 polymer ?
#
loop_
_entity_poly.entity_id
_entity_poly.type
_entity_poly.pdbx_seq_one_letter_code
_entity_poly.pdbx_strand_id
1 'polypeptide(L)' 'MAFRIPFGKKHAEIATSFARSGAGFGGAAGLALLYYTDWKLILQYVPIYGSKYDKTE' A
#
# COMPACT_ATOMS: atom_id res chain seq x y z
N MET A 1 -8.94 34.05 -15.95
CA MET A 1 -9.80 33.23 -15.06
C MET A 1 -8.90 32.28 -14.29
N ALA A 2 -8.67 32.52 -13.00
CA ALA A 2 -7.73 31.70 -12.21
C ALA A 2 -8.41 30.38 -11.80
N PHE A 3 -7.79 29.25 -12.15
CA PHE A 3 -8.21 27.92 -11.72
C PHE A 3 -7.95 27.77 -10.21
N ARG A 4 -8.98 27.95 -9.39
CA ARG A 4 -8.90 27.73 -7.94
C ARG A 4 -9.16 26.24 -7.68
N ILE A 5 -8.12 25.50 -7.31
CA ILE A 5 -8.24 24.10 -6.89
C ILE A 5 -9.14 24.06 -5.62
N PRO A 6 -10.30 23.38 -5.64
CA PRO A 6 -11.27 23.42 -4.54
C PRO A 6 -10.88 22.43 -3.42
N PHE A 7 -9.63 22.40 -3.00
CA PHE A 7 -9.18 21.60 -1.87
C PHE A 7 -9.00 22.50 -0.65
N GLY A 8 -9.65 22.13 0.45
CA GLY A 8 -9.74 22.92 1.67
C GLY A 8 -9.98 22.03 2.90
N LYS A 9 -10.11 22.65 4.08
CA LYS A 9 -10.16 21.95 5.38
C LYS A 9 -11.16 20.79 5.42
N LYS A 10 -12.37 20.99 4.89
CA LYS A 10 -13.42 19.97 4.82
C LYS A 10 -13.02 18.73 4.00
N HIS A 11 -12.25 18.90 2.92
CA HIS A 11 -11.78 17.77 2.13
C HIS A 11 -10.71 16.95 2.88
N ALA A 12 -9.86 17.63 3.65
CA ALA A 12 -8.89 16.96 4.52
C ALA A 12 -9.58 16.19 5.66
N GLU A 13 -10.63 16.74 6.27
CA GLU A 13 -11.45 16.05 7.28
C GLU A 13 -12.10 14.79 6.71
N ILE A 14 -12.71 14.87 5.52
CA ILE A 14 -13.30 13.72 4.84
C ILE A 14 -12.23 12.67 4.51
N ALA A 15 -11.08 13.07 3.95
CA ALA A 15 -10.00 12.12 3.66
C ALA A 15 -9.53 11.41 4.96
N THR A 16 -9.43 12.15 6.06
CA THR A 16 -9.04 11.61 7.36
C THR A 16 -10.07 10.63 7.91
N SER A 17 -11.37 10.89 7.71
CA SER A 17 -12.42 9.95 8.16
C SER A 17 -12.34 8.59 7.47
N PHE A 18 -11.84 8.55 6.24
CA PHE A 18 -11.63 7.31 5.49
C PHE A 18 -10.25 6.69 5.68
N ALA A 19 -9.31 7.33 6.37
CA ALA A 19 -7.92 6.87 6.48
C ALA A 19 -7.81 5.41 6.98
N ARG A 20 -8.61 5.03 7.99
CA ARG A 20 -8.64 3.64 8.50
C ARG A 20 -9.10 2.63 7.45
N SER A 21 -10.14 2.98 6.70
CA SER A 21 -10.65 2.11 5.63
C SER A 21 -9.66 2.03 4.47
N GLY A 22 -9.05 3.15 4.10
CA GLY A 22 -8.01 3.20 3.08
C GLY A 22 -6.79 2.36 3.44
N ALA A 23 -6.33 2.41 4.70
CA ALA A 23 -5.25 1.56 5.19
C ALA A 23 -5.63 0.07 5.14
N GLY A 24 -6.85 -0.28 5.56
CA GLY A 24 -7.34 -1.67 5.51
C GLY A 24 -7.41 -2.24 4.10
N PHE A 25 -8.14 -1.57 3.19
CA PHE A 25 -8.28 -2.03 1.81
C PHE A 25 -6.97 -1.91 1.03
N GLY A 26 -6.17 -0.87 1.26
CA GLY A 26 -4.85 -0.72 0.67
C GLY A 26 -3.88 -1.83 1.12
N GLY A 27 -3.92 -2.19 2.40
CA GLY A 27 -3.17 -3.33 2.94
C GLY A 27 -3.59 -4.66 2.30
N ALA A 28 -4.89 -4.92 2.21
CA ALA A 28 -5.42 -6.12 1.57
C ALA A 28 -5.03 -6.22 0.08
N ALA A 29 -5.18 -5.12 -0.67
CA ALA A 29 -4.77 -5.06 -2.07
C ALA A 29 -3.24 -5.23 -2.22
N GLY A 30 -2.45 -4.62 -1.33
CA GLY A 30 -1.00 -4.80 -1.29
C GLY A 30 -0.60 -6.25 -1.06
N LEU A 31 -1.22 -6.93 -0.10
CA LEU A 31 -0.99 -8.36 0.15
C LEU A 31 -1.37 -9.22 -1.06
N ALA A 32 -2.50 -8.94 -1.71
CA ALA A 32 -2.91 -9.64 -2.92
C ALA A 32 -1.88 -9.46 -4.05
N LEU A 33 -1.40 -8.23 -4.26
CA LEU A 33 -0.37 -7.94 -5.25
C LEU A 33 0.92 -8.72 -4.95
N LEU A 34 1.40 -8.68 -3.70
CA LEU A 34 2.58 -9.44 -3.28
C LEU A 34 2.41 -10.94 -3.55
N TYR A 35 1.25 -11.50 -3.23
CA TYR A 35 0.93 -12.90 -3.45
C TYR A 35 0.95 -13.28 -4.94
N TYR A 36 0.31 -12.48 -5.80
CA TYR A 36 0.22 -12.80 -7.24
C TYR A 36 1.51 -12.56 -8.01
N THR A 37 2.30 -11.57 -7.61
CA THR A 37 3.51 -11.18 -8.36
C THR A 37 4.79 -11.78 -7.80
N ASP A 38 4.73 -12.42 -6.63
CA ASP A 38 5.90 -12.93 -5.92
C ASP A 38 7.01 -11.88 -5.80
N TRP A 39 6.61 -10.66 -5.42
CA TRP A 39 7.49 -9.49 -5.45
C TRP A 39 8.67 -9.62 -4.47
N LYS A 40 9.78 -10.14 -4.98
CA LYS A 40 11.00 -10.46 -4.22
C LYS A 40 11.53 -9.29 -3.38
N LEU A 41 11.50 -8.06 -3.91
CA LEU A 41 12.02 -6.87 -3.23
C LEU A 41 11.42 -6.70 -1.82
N ILE A 42 10.15 -7.03 -1.66
CA ILE A 42 9.44 -6.96 -0.38
C ILE A 42 9.44 -8.33 0.31
N LEU A 43 9.09 -9.40 -0.42
CA LEU A 43 8.87 -10.71 0.18
C LEU A 43 10.13 -11.37 0.76
N GLN A 44 11.33 -11.03 0.29
CA GLN A 44 12.57 -11.57 0.84
C GLN A 44 12.80 -11.23 2.32
N TYR A 45 12.15 -10.17 2.83
CA TYR A 45 12.23 -9.77 4.24
C TYR A 45 11.14 -10.39 5.11
N VAL A 46 10.19 -11.10 4.51
CA VAL A 46 9.11 -11.77 5.24
C VAL A 46 9.64 -13.13 5.74
N PRO A 47 9.64 -13.41 7.06
CA PRO A 47 10.29 -14.59 7.62
C PRO A 47 9.84 -15.92 7.00
N ILE A 48 8.55 -16.04 6.66
CA ILE A 48 7.99 -17.26 6.05
C ILE A 48 8.41 -17.47 4.58
N TYR A 49 8.92 -16.44 3.91
CA TYR A 49 9.36 -16.49 2.50
C TYR A 49 10.88 -16.44 2.34
N GLY A 50 11.66 -16.31 3.43
CA GLY A 50 13.12 -16.13 3.36
C GLY A 50 13.84 -17.22 2.56
N SER A 51 13.45 -18.49 2.75
CA SER A 51 14.04 -19.63 2.03
C SER A 51 13.66 -19.70 0.54
N LYS A 52 12.57 -19.02 0.11
CA LYS A 52 12.15 -18.99 -1.31
C LYS A 52 13.12 -18.18 -2.17
N TYR A 53 13.80 -17.21 -1.57
CA TYR A 53 14.60 -16.22 -2.30
C TYR A 53 16.09 -16.28 -1.96
N ASP A 54 16.52 -17.32 -1.24
CA ASP A 54 17.91 -17.57 -0.89
C ASP A 54 18.78 -17.42 -2.13
N LYS A 55 19.78 -16.55 -2.00
CA LYS A 55 20.86 -16.48 -2.97
C LYS A 55 21.81 -17.62 -2.61
N THR A 56 21.60 -18.80 -3.19
CA THR A 56 22.74 -19.64 -3.52
C THR A 56 23.57 -18.87 -4.53
N GLU A 57 24.49 -18.08 -4.01
CA GLU A 57 25.78 -17.86 -4.67
C GLU A 57 26.68 -19.04 -4.34
#